data_AF-G3ILX2-F1
#
_entry.id   AF-G3ILX2-F1
#
_cell.length_a   1.000
_cell.length_b   1.000
_cell.length_c   1.000
_cell.angle_alpha   90.00
_cell.angle_beta   90.00
_cell.angle_gamma   90.00
#
_symmetry.space_group_name_H-M   'P 1'
#
loop_
_entity.id
_entity.type
_entity.pdbx_description
1 polymer ?
#
loop_
_entity_poly.entity_id
_entity_poly.type
_entity_poly.pdbx_seq_one_letter_code
_entity_poly.pdbx_strand_id
1 'polypeptide(L)'
;MEMTFTRPANHRQLTFEEIAKSAKITVNKVELLVMKALSVGLVRGSIDEVDKRVHMTWVQPRVLDLQQIKGMKDRLELWCTDVKSMEMLVEHQAQDILT
;
A
#
# COMPACT_ATOMS: atom_id res chain seq x y z
N MET A 1 -8.96 6.31 4.06
CA MET A 1 -8.63 4.87 4.02
C MET A 1 -8.59 4.33 2.59
N GLU A 2 -9.57 4.63 1.75
CA GLU A 2 -9.57 4.18 0.35
C GLU A 2 -8.33 4.62 -0.45
N MET A 3 -7.88 5.85 -0.26
CA MET A 3 -6.66 6.38 -0.89
C MET A 3 -5.39 5.57 -0.61
N THR A 4 -5.34 4.91 0.54
CA THR A 4 -4.17 4.11 0.97
C THR A 4 -4.26 2.67 0.44
N PHE A 5 -5.48 2.17 0.19
CA PHE A 5 -5.74 0.81 -0.28
C PHE A 5 -5.58 0.68 -1.80
N THR A 6 -5.95 1.70 -2.57
CA THR A 6 -5.79 1.69 -4.03
C THR A 6 -4.32 1.67 -4.46
N ARG A 7 -3.41 2.20 -3.63
CA ARG A 7 -1.97 2.21 -3.90
C ARG A 7 -1.31 0.85 -3.61
N PRO A 8 -0.35 0.41 -4.44
CA PRO A 8 0.45 -0.78 -4.15
C PRO A 8 1.23 -0.59 -2.85
N ALA A 9 1.58 -1.71 -2.18
CA ALA A 9 2.27 -1.69 -0.89
C ALA A 9 3.58 -0.87 -0.92
N ASN A 10 4.24 -0.82 -2.06
CA ASN A 10 5.53 -0.16 -2.28
C ASN A 10 5.43 1.38 -2.35
N HIS A 11 4.22 1.95 -2.35
CA HIS A 11 4.01 3.39 -2.50
C HIS A 11 2.89 3.92 -1.58
N ARG A 12 2.91 3.51 -0.30
CA ARG A 12 1.98 4.00 0.75
C ARG A 12 2.46 5.26 1.46
N GLN A 13 3.25 6.09 0.78
CA GLN A 13 3.53 7.45 1.23
C GLN A 13 2.45 8.40 0.68
N LEU A 14 1.87 9.19 1.57
CA LEU A 14 0.87 10.21 1.24
C LEU A 14 1.39 11.57 1.69
N THR A 15 1.34 12.56 0.80
CA THR A 15 1.68 13.95 1.15
C THR A 15 0.55 14.61 1.92
N PHE A 16 0.87 15.62 2.73
CA PHE A 16 -0.15 16.35 3.48
C PHE A 16 -1.13 17.06 2.53
N GLU A 17 -0.66 17.53 1.38
CA GLU A 17 -1.47 18.17 0.34
C GLU A 17 -2.50 17.20 -0.25
N GLU A 18 -2.11 15.97 -0.58
CA GLU A 18 -3.02 14.94 -1.07
C GLU A 18 -4.11 14.61 -0.04
N ILE A 19 -3.72 14.50 1.24
CA ILE A 19 -4.64 14.24 2.34
C ILE A 19 -5.59 15.43 2.53
N ALA A 20 -5.06 16.66 2.55
CA ALA A 20 -5.82 17.89 2.70
C ALA A 20 -6.88 18.04 1.60
N LYS A 21 -6.48 17.84 0.33
CA LYS A 21 -7.36 17.91 -0.84
C LYS A 21 -8.49 16.89 -0.77
N SER A 22 -8.17 15.67 -0.37
CA SER A 22 -9.13 14.57 -0.38
C SER A 22 -10.07 14.59 0.83
N ALA A 23 -9.56 14.98 2.01
CA ALA A 23 -10.36 15.18 3.20
C ALA A 23 -11.07 16.55 3.23
N LYS A 24 -10.79 17.44 2.25
CA LYS A 24 -11.32 18.81 2.15
C LYS A 24 -11.07 19.63 3.42
N ILE A 25 -9.85 19.54 3.95
CA ILE A 25 -9.39 20.28 5.12
C ILE A 25 -8.14 21.09 4.77
N THR A 26 -7.79 22.05 5.63
CA THR A 26 -6.52 22.76 5.51
C THR A 26 -5.35 21.87 5.89
N VAL A 27 -4.19 22.09 5.26
CA VAL A 27 -2.95 21.33 5.51
C VAL A 27 -2.58 21.30 7.00
N ASN A 28 -2.75 22.42 7.71
CA ASN A 28 -2.47 22.53 9.14
C ASN A 28 -3.31 21.59 10.03
N LYS A 29 -4.45 21.08 9.53
CA LYS A 29 -5.31 20.14 10.27
C LYS A 29 -5.03 18.67 9.92
N VAL A 30 -4.21 18.40 8.91
CA VAL A 30 -3.91 17.04 8.45
C VAL A 30 -3.20 16.24 9.54
N GLU A 31 -2.21 16.84 10.19
CA GLU A 31 -1.44 16.16 11.23
C GLU A 31 -2.32 15.68 12.38
N LEU A 32 -3.17 16.57 12.92
CA LEU A 32 -4.11 16.22 13.99
C LEU A 32 -5.09 15.12 13.56
N LEU A 33 -5.54 15.13 12.30
CA LEU A 33 -6.41 14.08 11.76
C LEU A 33 -5.69 12.73 11.72
N VAL A 34 -4.44 12.70 11.24
CA VAL A 34 -3.63 11.48 11.13
C VAL A 34 -3.28 10.94 12.51
N MET A 35 -2.91 11.81 13.46
CA MET A 35 -2.67 11.43 14.86
C MET A 35 -3.91 10.74 15.45
N LYS A 36 -5.10 11.31 15.28
CA LYS A 36 -6.34 10.68 15.76
C LYS A 36 -6.57 9.31 15.13
N ALA A 37 -6.33 9.16 13.83
CA ALA A 37 -6.49 7.88 13.14
C ALA A 37 -5.50 6.81 13.66
N LEU A 38 -4.27 7.21 13.99
CA LEU A 38 -3.27 6.37 14.64
C LEU A 38 -3.70 5.99 16.05
N SER A 39 -4.19 6.95 16.85
CA SER A 39 -4.61 6.72 18.24
C SER A 39 -5.80 5.77 18.35
N VAL A 40 -6.76 5.84 17.43
CA VAL A 40 -7.92 4.93 17.38
C VAL A 40 -7.55 3.57 16.75
N GLY A 41 -6.36 3.45 16.15
CA GLY A 41 -5.89 2.21 15.54
C GLY A 41 -6.50 1.90 14.17
N LEU A 42 -7.09 2.90 13.50
CA LEU A 42 -7.61 2.75 12.13
C LEU A 42 -6.49 2.56 11.11
N VAL A 43 -5.33 3.16 11.40
CA VAL A 43 -4.12 3.08 10.60
C VAL A 43 -2.91 2.86 11.51
N ARG A 44 -1.84 2.29 10.97
CA ARG A 44 -0.52 2.25 11.61
C ARG A 44 0.52 2.81 10.65
N GLY A 45 1.51 3.51 11.20
CA GLY A 45 2.52 4.18 10.41
C GLY A 45 3.28 5.25 11.19
N SER A 46 4.02 6.08 10.46
CA SER A 46 4.77 7.23 10.98
C SER A 46 4.42 8.51 10.21
N ILE A 47 4.62 9.65 10.86
CA ILE A 47 4.47 10.98 10.28
C ILE A 47 5.86 11.56 10.13
N ASP A 48 6.16 12.06 8.93
CA ASP A 48 7.33 12.86 8.62
C ASP A 48 6.86 14.30 8.36
N GLU A 49 7.07 15.15 9.36
CA GLU A 49 6.60 16.54 9.32
C GLU A 49 7.51 17.41 8.43
N VAL A 50 8.81 17.11 8.39
CA VAL A 50 9.81 17.89 7.63
C VAL A 50 9.52 17.76 6.13
N ASP A 51 9.30 16.54 5.67
CA ASP A 51 8.96 16.26 4.27
C ASP A 51 7.46 16.34 3.98
N LYS A 52 6.62 16.67 4.99
CA LYS A 52 5.15 16.73 4.90
C LYS A 52 4.54 15.44 4.34
N ARG A 53 5.01 14.30 4.83
CA ARG A 53 4.62 12.96 4.37
C ARG A 53 4.13 12.09 5.50
N VAL A 54 3.21 11.20 5.18
CA VAL A 54 2.68 10.18 6.07
C VAL A 54 3.00 8.82 5.50
N HIS A 55 3.71 8.01 6.27
CA HIS A 55 4.11 6.66 5.90
C HIS A 55 3.15 5.66 6.52
N MET A 56 2.28 5.06 5.71
CA MET A 56 1.26 4.13 6.19
C MET A 56 1.73 2.69 6.00
N THR A 57 1.95 1.97 7.10
CA THR A 57 2.37 0.55 7.07
C THR A 57 1.17 -0.37 7.02
N TRP A 58 0.08 -0.02 7.71
CA TRP A 58 -1.11 -0.84 7.82
C TRP A 58 -2.39 -0.01 7.88
N VAL A 59 -3.47 -0.59 7.39
CA VAL A 59 -4.82 0.00 7.42
C VAL A 59 -5.82 -1.07 7.85
N GLN A 60 -6.85 -0.67 8.59
CA GLN A 60 -7.89 -1.57 9.05
C GLN A 60 -8.61 -2.25 7.86
N PRO A 61 -8.74 -3.60 7.86
CA PRO A 61 -9.53 -4.32 6.88
C PRO A 61 -10.99 -3.86 6.89
N ARG A 62 -11.60 -3.80 5.70
CA ARG A 62 -13.00 -3.43 5.51
C ARG A 62 -13.67 -4.35 4.50
N VAL A 63 -15.00 -4.27 4.43
CA VAL A 63 -15.78 -4.90 3.36
C VAL A 63 -15.39 -4.29 2.01
N LEU A 64 -15.23 -5.14 1.00
CA LEU A 64 -14.81 -4.78 -0.35
C LEU A 64 -15.97 -4.90 -1.33
N ASP A 65 -15.93 -4.09 -2.39
CA ASP A 65 -16.83 -4.23 -3.53
C ASP A 65 -16.27 -5.22 -4.58
N LEU A 66 -17.12 -5.63 -5.54
CA LEU A 66 -16.75 -6.59 -6.57
C LEU A 66 -15.60 -6.10 -7.49
N GLN A 67 -15.50 -4.78 -7.71
CA GLN A 67 -14.46 -4.20 -8.55
C GLN A 67 -13.09 -4.23 -7.85
N GLN A 68 -13.07 -3.97 -6.54
CA GLN A 68 -11.89 -4.08 -5.69
C GLN A 68 -11.40 -5.52 -5.61
N ILE A 69 -12.32 -6.50 -5.50
CA ILE A 69 -12.00 -7.93 -5.52
C ILE A 69 -11.36 -8.31 -6.86
N LYS A 70 -11.90 -7.81 -7.99
CA LYS A 70 -11.28 -8.03 -9.30
C LYS A 70 -9.86 -7.48 -9.36
N GLY A 71 -9.64 -6.25 -8.86
CA GLY A 71 -8.30 -5.67 -8.78
C GLY A 71 -7.33 -6.48 -7.90
N MET A 72 -7.82 -7.11 -6.82
CA MET A 72 -7.02 -8.04 -6.02
C MET A 72 -6.67 -9.32 -6.79
N LYS A 73 -7.62 -9.88 -7.55
CA LYS A 73 -7.39 -11.06 -8.39
C LYS A 73 -6.29 -10.79 -9.42
N ASP A 74 -6.36 -9.66 -10.12
CA ASP A 74 -5.38 -9.29 -11.15
C ASP A 74 -3.96 -9.12 -10.54
N ARG A 75 -3.87 -8.53 -9.34
CA ARG A 75 -2.59 -8.41 -8.61
C ARG A 75 -2.01 -9.76 -8.20
N LEU A 76 -2.87 -10.70 -7.78
CA LEU A 76 -2.44 -12.05 -7.41
C LEU A 76 -1.97 -12.83 -8.63
N GLU A 77 -2.65 -12.68 -9.77
CA GLU A 77 -2.30 -13.32 -11.03
C GLU A 77 -0.93 -12.85 -11.56
N LEU A 78 -0.65 -11.56 -11.44
CA LEU A 78 0.68 -11.00 -11.74
C LEU A 78 1.75 -11.65 -10.86
N TRP A 79 1.52 -11.72 -9.54
CA TRP A 79 2.48 -12.31 -8.61
C TRP A 79 2.74 -13.79 -8.90
N CYS A 80 1.70 -14.58 -9.22
CA CYS A 80 1.87 -15.97 -9.62
C CYS A 80 2.73 -16.10 -10.88
N THR A 81 2.59 -15.18 -11.83
CA THR A 81 3.38 -15.16 -13.07
C THR A 81 4.84 -14.83 -12.79
N ASP A 82 5.11 -13.87 -11.90
CA ASP A 82 6.47 -13.51 -11.48
C ASP A 82 7.17 -14.69 -10.78
N VAL A 83 6.46 -15.37 -9.88
CA VAL A 83 6.99 -16.57 -9.18
C VAL A 83 7.31 -17.68 -10.17
N LYS A 84 6.42 -17.96 -11.13
CA LYS A 84 6.64 -18.99 -12.15
C LYS A 84 7.81 -18.63 -13.08
N SER A 85 7.99 -17.35 -13.39
CA SER A 85 9.11 -16.89 -14.19
C SER A 85 10.44 -17.09 -13.46
N MET A 86 10.46 -16.84 -12.15
CA MET A 86 11.61 -17.08 -11.29
C MET A 86 11.92 -18.58 -11.16
N GLU A 87 10.90 -19.42 -11.00
CA GLU A 87 11.03 -20.88 -10.97
C GLU A 87 11.72 -21.39 -12.24
N MET A 88 11.22 -21.02 -13.42
CA MET A 88 11.82 -21.44 -14.70
C MET A 88 13.28 -20.98 -14.86
N LEU A 89 13.61 -19.78 -14.37
CA LEU A 89 14.98 -19.26 -14.40
C LEU A 89 15.92 -20.13 -13.56
N VAL A 90 15.48 -20.49 -12.35
CA VAL A 90 16.25 -21.34 -11.45
C VAL A 90 16.39 -22.76 -12.00
N GLU A 91 15.32 -23.34 -12.55
CA GLU A 91 15.36 -24.68 -13.17
C GLU A 91 16.39 -24.74 -14.30
N HIS A 92 16.38 -23.76 -15.21
CA HIS A 92 17.31 -23.75 -16.34
C HIS A 92 18.77 -23.52 -15.90
N GLN A 93 19.02 -22.66 -14.92
CA GLN A 93 20.40 -22.38 -14.47
C GLN A 93 20.95 -23.47 -13.54
N ALA A 94 20.10 -24.14 -12.77
CA ALA A 94 20.52 -25.19 -11.85
C ALA A 94 20.74 -26.53 -12.56
N GLN A 95 20.23 -26.71 -13.77
CA GLN A 95 20.36 -27.96 -14.54
C GLN A 95 21.83 -28.32 -14.85
N ASP A 96 22.69 -27.32 -15.09
CA ASP A 96 24.13 -27.50 -15.33
C ASP A 96 24.92 -27.85 -14.04
N ILE A 97 24.32 -27.67 -12.85
CA ILE A 97 24.97 -27.90 -11.55
C ILE A 97 24.47 -29.18 -10.88
N LEU A 98 23.19 -29.50 -11.06
CA LEU A 98 22.51 -30.62 -10.40
C LEU A 98 22.55 -31.93 -11.20
N THR A 99 22.94 -31.89 -12.47
CA THR A 99 23.11 -33.05 -13.36
C THR A 99 24.51 -33.06 -13.95
#